data_AF-A0AAN7B2W7-F1
#
_entry.id   AF-A0AAN7B2W7-F1
#
_cell.length_a   1.000
_cell.length_b   1.000
_cell.length_c   1.000
_cell.angle_alpha   90.00
_cell.angle_beta   90.00
_cell.angle_gamma   90.00
#
_symmetry.space_group_name_H-M   'P 1'
#
loop_
_entity.id
_entity.type
_entity.pdbx_description
1 polymer ?
#
loop_
_entity_poly.entity_id
_entity_poly.type
_entity_poly.pdbx_seq_one_letter_code
_entity_poly.pdbx_strand_id
1 'polypeptide(L)'
;MTGAVLIAADGINSTARRVLYPKEGPPRFSGRMLWRGCVEREPYLTGASMVWAGHANQKFIAYPISGRAARRGTSLVNWIAELRVRDENDPDLTPPPTDWTKRVPKERFAGPFEKWSCGGLKMAELIESTENVFEFPMCDRDPVDRWTFGRLTLLGDAAHAMYPIGSNGATQAIIDAETLAARLADIVGTWQQPGAVEAALTAYQDVRLPATAKIVMANRGNGPDHVLELAHQRAPDGFENIYDVVPKEELESVGAMYKAIAGFEKEAVNQKAIETEALAARFGKGAEGEAK
;
A
#
# COMPACT_ATOMS: atom_id res chain seq x y z
N MET A 1 29.05 12.26 9.37
CA MET A 1 28.55 11.74 10.66
C MET A 1 28.93 10.27 10.77
N THR A 2 29.21 9.78 11.98
CA THR A 2 29.47 8.36 12.27
C THR A 2 28.40 7.85 13.24
N GLY A 3 27.96 6.61 13.08
CA GLY A 3 26.94 5.99 13.93
C GLY A 3 27.12 4.48 14.05
N ALA A 4 26.50 3.88 15.07
CA ALA A 4 26.60 2.44 15.32
C ALA A 4 25.76 1.58 14.36
N VAL A 5 24.72 2.18 13.76
CA VAL A 5 23.78 1.58 12.81
C VAL A 5 23.36 2.64 11.79
N LEU A 6 23.17 2.23 10.53
CA LEU A 6 22.51 3.03 9.49
C LEU A 6 21.25 2.32 9.00
N ILE A 7 20.09 2.97 9.16
CA ILE A 7 18.81 2.47 8.65
C ILE A 7 18.46 3.27 7.40
N ALA A 8 18.43 2.59 6.26
CA ALA A 8 18.06 3.19 4.99
C ALA A 8 16.54 3.10 4.79
N ALA A 9 15.85 4.19 5.13
CA ALA A 9 14.41 4.37 4.93
C ALA A 9 14.13 5.50 3.92
N ASP A 10 14.95 5.58 2.86
CA ASP A 10 15.00 6.66 1.87
C ASP A 10 14.13 6.41 0.62
N GLY A 11 13.09 5.57 0.76
CA GLY A 11 12.01 5.43 -0.21
C GLY A 11 12.33 4.59 -1.45
N ILE A 12 11.39 4.55 -2.40
CA ILE A 12 11.50 3.76 -3.65
C ILE A 12 12.70 4.15 -4.53
N ASN A 13 13.21 5.38 -4.37
CA ASN A 13 14.38 5.91 -5.07
C ASN A 13 15.66 5.84 -4.23
N SER A 14 15.68 4.94 -3.24
CA SER A 14 16.76 4.77 -2.27
C SER A 14 18.15 4.81 -2.90
N THR A 15 18.98 5.72 -2.39
CA THR A 15 20.39 5.81 -2.75
C THR A 15 21.16 4.65 -2.12
N ALA A 16 20.83 4.28 -0.89
CA ALA A 16 21.45 3.13 -0.23
C ALA A 16 21.23 1.84 -1.03
N ARG A 17 19.98 1.55 -1.43
CA ARG A 17 19.65 0.39 -2.25
C ARG A 17 20.43 0.40 -3.57
N ARG A 18 20.52 1.54 -4.26
CA ARG A 18 21.29 1.66 -5.52
C ARG A 18 22.78 1.38 -5.33
N VAL A 19 23.37 1.78 -4.21
CA VAL A 19 24.78 1.47 -3.89
C VAL A 19 24.97 -0.02 -3.61
N LEU A 20 24.03 -0.63 -2.89
CA LEU A 20 24.08 -2.05 -2.53
C LEU A 20 23.75 -3.00 -3.69
N TYR A 21 22.91 -2.54 -4.61
CA TYR A 21 22.41 -3.28 -5.78
C TYR A 21 22.59 -2.46 -7.07
N PRO A 22 23.83 -2.21 -7.53
CA PRO A 22 24.11 -1.30 -8.64
C PRO A 22 23.56 -1.78 -10.00
N LYS A 23 23.20 -3.05 -10.13
CA LYS A 23 22.66 -3.66 -11.36
C LYS A 23 21.13 -3.80 -11.38
N GLU A 24 20.44 -3.38 -10.33
CA GLU A 24 18.98 -3.55 -10.22
C GLU A 24 18.22 -2.68 -11.23
N GLY A 25 18.71 -1.48 -11.51
CA GLY A 25 18.03 -0.52 -12.38
C GLY A 25 16.92 0.29 -11.69
N PRO A 26 16.08 0.99 -12.49
CA PRO A 26 14.99 1.82 -11.98
C PRO A 26 13.83 0.98 -11.40
N PRO A 27 12.89 1.60 -10.67
CA PRO A 27 11.64 0.94 -10.29
C PRO A 27 10.89 0.39 -11.52
N ARG A 28 10.14 -0.69 -11.34
CA ARG A 28 9.38 -1.34 -12.41
C ARG A 28 7.99 -0.73 -12.49
N PHE A 29 7.63 -0.18 -13.65
CA PHE A 29 6.32 0.38 -13.93
C PHE A 29 5.36 -0.71 -14.40
N SER A 30 4.16 -0.75 -13.84
CA SER A 30 3.13 -1.74 -14.21
C SER A 30 2.37 -1.44 -15.51
N GLY A 31 2.65 -0.28 -16.11
CA GLY A 31 1.84 0.28 -17.21
C GLY A 31 0.58 1.01 -16.76
N ARG A 32 0.32 1.11 -15.45
CA ARG A 32 -0.87 1.77 -14.89
C ARG A 32 -0.55 3.09 -14.19
N MET A 33 -1.36 4.11 -14.46
CA MET A 33 -1.30 5.40 -13.80
C MET A 33 -2.46 5.54 -12.82
N LEU A 34 -2.19 6.16 -11.68
CA LEU A 34 -3.20 6.58 -10.71
C LEU A 34 -3.28 8.09 -10.68
N TRP A 35 -4.49 8.62 -10.70
CA TRP A 35 -4.80 10.02 -10.43
C TRP A 35 -5.55 10.12 -9.12
N ARG A 36 -5.15 11.05 -8.26
CA ARG A 36 -5.72 11.20 -6.93
C ARG A 36 -6.06 12.63 -6.63
N GLY A 37 -7.14 12.79 -5.89
CA GLY A 37 -7.58 14.07 -5.37
C GLY A 37 -8.51 13.90 -4.19
N CYS A 38 -8.85 15.03 -3.57
CA CYS A 38 -9.85 15.06 -2.51
C CYS A 38 -10.80 16.24 -2.68
N VAL A 39 -12.05 16.03 -2.31
CA VAL A 39 -13.11 17.04 -2.39
C VAL A 39 -14.04 16.92 -1.20
N GLU A 40 -14.42 18.07 -0.62
CA GLU A 40 -15.44 18.13 0.42
C GLU A 40 -16.82 18.22 -0.23
N ARG A 41 -17.74 17.36 0.20
CA ARG A 41 -19.10 17.24 -0.35
C ARG A 41 -20.08 16.74 0.71
N GLU A 42 -21.35 16.57 0.33
CA GLU A 42 -22.33 15.88 1.16
C GLU A 42 -21.91 14.41 1.39
N PRO A 43 -22.19 13.81 2.57
CA PRO A 43 -21.98 12.39 2.79
C PRO A 43 -22.74 11.52 1.77
N TYR A 44 -22.19 10.36 1.40
CA TYR A 44 -22.88 9.36 0.58
C TYR A 44 -23.05 8.08 1.38
N LEU A 45 -24.12 7.35 1.10
CA LEU A 45 -24.48 6.12 1.81
C LEU A 45 -24.47 6.35 3.33
N THR A 46 -23.60 5.67 4.09
CA THR A 46 -23.53 5.79 5.55
C THR A 46 -22.62 6.92 6.03
N GLY A 47 -21.96 7.65 5.13
CA GLY A 47 -20.91 8.62 5.46
C GLY A 47 -19.56 7.99 5.86
N ALA A 48 -19.50 6.65 5.93
CA ALA A 48 -18.28 5.86 6.18
C ALA A 48 -18.04 4.80 5.08
N SER A 49 -18.85 4.77 4.02
CA SER A 49 -18.77 3.77 2.96
C SER A 49 -17.57 4.00 2.04
N MET A 50 -16.92 2.92 1.61
CA MET A 50 -15.92 2.94 0.54
C MET A 50 -16.55 2.44 -0.75
N VAL A 51 -16.33 3.15 -1.86
CA VAL A 51 -16.61 2.68 -3.21
C VAL A 51 -15.32 2.13 -3.80
N TRP A 52 -15.40 0.93 -4.36
CA TRP A 52 -14.32 0.27 -5.07
C TRP A 52 -14.93 -0.42 -6.28
N ALA A 53 -14.69 0.12 -7.48
CA ALA A 53 -15.37 -0.30 -8.69
C ALA A 53 -14.41 -0.35 -9.88
N GLY A 54 -14.68 -1.22 -10.84
CA GLY A 54 -13.91 -1.36 -12.08
C GLY A 54 -13.30 -2.74 -12.25
N HIS A 55 -12.15 -2.80 -12.90
CA HIS A 55 -11.39 -4.01 -13.20
C HIS A 55 -9.90 -3.66 -13.41
N ALA A 56 -9.05 -4.59 -13.84
CA ALA A 56 -7.59 -4.41 -13.84
C ALA A 56 -7.08 -3.22 -14.69
N ASN A 57 -7.82 -2.81 -15.73
CA ASN A 57 -7.38 -1.76 -16.67
C ASN A 57 -8.05 -0.41 -16.45
N GLN A 58 -9.17 -0.38 -15.72
CA GLN A 58 -9.88 0.84 -15.39
C GLN A 58 -10.58 0.67 -14.04
N LYS A 59 -10.20 1.49 -13.07
CA LYS A 59 -10.70 1.35 -11.69
C LYS A 59 -10.89 2.71 -11.04
N PHE A 60 -11.88 2.79 -10.15
CA PHE A 60 -12.16 3.97 -9.35
C PHE A 60 -12.42 3.58 -7.90
N ILE A 61 -11.76 4.30 -6.99
CA ILE A 61 -11.89 4.12 -5.54
C ILE A 61 -12.27 5.46 -4.92
N ALA A 62 -13.23 5.48 -4.00
CA ALA A 62 -13.58 6.67 -3.23
C ALA A 62 -13.93 6.33 -1.78
N TYR A 63 -13.41 7.11 -0.82
CA TYR A 63 -13.69 6.93 0.60
C TYR A 63 -13.54 8.22 1.40
N PRO A 64 -14.32 8.41 2.48
CA PRO A 64 -14.18 9.54 3.40
C PRO A 64 -12.89 9.43 4.21
N ILE A 65 -12.24 10.57 4.47
CA ILE A 65 -10.93 10.63 5.15
C ILE A 65 -10.87 11.58 6.35
N SER A 66 -11.97 12.26 6.71
CA SER A 66 -11.94 13.31 7.74
C SER A 66 -13.10 13.22 8.73
N GLY A 67 -12.78 12.82 9.96
CA GLY A 67 -13.72 12.93 11.09
C GLY A 67 -14.09 14.38 11.43
N ARG A 68 -13.23 15.37 11.08
CA ARG A 68 -13.56 16.80 11.23
C ARG A 68 -14.66 17.23 10.26
N ALA A 69 -14.60 16.78 9.01
CA ALA A 69 -15.67 17.03 8.04
C ALA A 69 -16.97 16.36 8.49
N ALA A 70 -16.89 15.10 8.93
CA ALA A 70 -18.06 14.36 9.43
C ALA A 70 -18.78 15.11 10.57
N ARG A 71 -18.03 15.69 11.52
CA ARG A 71 -18.62 16.52 12.61
C ARG A 71 -19.28 17.81 12.13
N ARG A 72 -18.93 18.33 10.96
CA ARG A 72 -19.60 19.48 10.32
C ARG A 72 -20.79 19.07 9.44
N GLY A 73 -21.11 17.78 9.38
CA GLY A 73 -22.16 17.25 8.48
C GLY A 73 -21.71 17.11 7.02
N THR A 74 -20.40 17.22 6.75
CA THR A 74 -19.80 17.09 5.41
C THR A 74 -18.90 15.86 5.33
N SER A 75 -18.44 15.52 4.13
CA SER A 75 -17.50 14.43 3.88
C SER A 75 -16.35 14.90 3.01
N LEU A 76 -15.14 14.88 3.55
CA LEU A 76 -13.93 15.02 2.74
C LEU A 76 -13.62 13.66 2.13
N VAL A 77 -13.86 13.51 0.84
CA VAL A 77 -13.71 12.26 0.10
C VAL A 77 -12.37 12.27 -0.63
N ASN A 78 -11.52 11.30 -0.33
CA ASN A 78 -10.38 10.95 -1.19
C ASN A 78 -10.89 10.05 -2.31
N TRP A 79 -10.46 10.30 -3.54
CA TRP A 79 -10.71 9.41 -4.66
C TRP A 79 -9.42 9.10 -5.42
N ILE A 80 -9.45 7.96 -6.12
CA ILE A 80 -8.37 7.43 -6.94
C ILE A 80 -8.99 6.92 -8.25
N ALA A 81 -8.53 7.46 -9.37
CA ALA A 81 -8.83 6.97 -10.71
C ALA A 81 -7.59 6.24 -11.23
N GLU A 82 -7.74 5.00 -11.71
CA GLU A 82 -6.64 4.18 -12.22
C GLU A 82 -6.94 3.79 -13.66
N LEU A 83 -5.97 4.00 -14.56
CA LEU A 83 -6.03 3.52 -15.94
C LEU A 83 -4.73 2.82 -16.31
N ARG A 84 -4.86 1.75 -17.08
CA ARG A 84 -3.75 1.22 -17.88
C ARG A 84 -3.45 2.18 -19.03
N VAL A 85 -2.21 2.65 -19.11
CA VAL A 85 -1.71 3.58 -20.13
C VAL A 85 -0.61 2.98 -21.01
N ARG A 86 -0.08 1.80 -20.62
CA ARG A 86 0.79 0.96 -21.45
C ARG A 86 0.29 -0.47 -21.42
N ASP A 87 0.53 -1.19 -22.51
CA ASP A 87 0.16 -2.59 -22.65
C ASP A 87 0.71 -3.42 -21.46
N GLU A 88 0.00 -4.46 -21.07
CA GLU A 88 0.44 -5.33 -19.97
C GLU A 88 1.73 -6.08 -20.29
N ASN A 89 2.01 -6.31 -21.57
CA ASN A 89 3.20 -7.00 -22.08
C ASN A 89 4.26 -6.02 -22.62
N ASP A 90 4.16 -4.72 -22.28
CA ASP A 90 5.14 -3.73 -22.69
C ASP A 90 6.55 -4.11 -22.15
N PRO A 91 7.55 -4.30 -23.02
CA PRO A 91 8.90 -4.62 -22.58
C PRO A 91 9.58 -3.44 -21.85
N ASP A 92 9.12 -2.21 -22.05
CA ASP A 92 9.62 -1.03 -21.35
C ASP A 92 8.87 -0.79 -20.03
N LEU A 93 9.47 -1.30 -18.96
CA LEU A 93 9.00 -1.10 -17.58
C LEU A 93 9.50 0.21 -16.96
N THR A 94 10.05 1.14 -17.74
CA THR A 94 10.57 2.40 -17.22
C THR A 94 9.42 3.33 -16.80
N PRO A 95 9.39 3.82 -15.55
CA PRO A 95 8.36 4.75 -15.10
C PRO A 95 8.39 6.06 -15.90
N PRO A 96 7.23 6.66 -16.22
CA PRO A 96 7.21 8.00 -16.78
C PRO A 96 7.84 9.00 -15.79
N PRO A 97 8.50 10.07 -16.28
CA PRO A 97 9.00 11.13 -15.41
C PRO A 97 7.86 11.70 -14.60
N THR A 98 8.03 11.74 -13.28
CA THR A 98 6.96 12.21 -12.40
C THR A 98 7.42 13.31 -11.48
N ASP A 99 6.60 14.34 -11.40
CA ASP A 99 6.67 15.39 -10.40
C ASP A 99 5.44 15.23 -9.51
N TRP A 100 5.66 14.61 -8.34
CA TRP A 100 4.59 14.26 -7.40
C TRP A 100 3.92 15.50 -6.79
N THR A 101 4.47 16.69 -7.02
CA THR A 101 3.94 17.97 -6.56
C THR A 101 3.16 18.72 -7.65
N LYS A 102 3.23 18.26 -8.89
CA LYS A 102 2.62 18.95 -10.02
C LYS A 102 1.17 18.54 -10.21
N ARG A 103 0.30 19.54 -10.29
CA ARG A 103 -1.10 19.38 -10.65
C ARG A 103 -1.21 18.93 -12.10
N VAL A 104 -2.17 18.06 -12.40
CA VAL A 104 -2.38 17.55 -13.76
C VAL A 104 -3.76 17.90 -14.30
N PRO A 105 -3.87 18.15 -15.63
CA PRO A 105 -5.16 18.40 -16.28
C PRO A 105 -6.06 17.16 -16.18
N LYS A 106 -7.32 17.36 -15.81
CA LYS A 106 -8.30 16.28 -15.60
C LYS A 106 -8.65 15.57 -16.89
N GLU A 107 -8.59 16.29 -18.01
CA GLU A 107 -8.87 15.81 -19.37
C GLU A 107 -7.97 14.64 -19.77
N ARG A 108 -6.81 14.49 -19.11
CA ARG A 108 -5.87 13.38 -19.35
C ARG A 108 -6.45 12.01 -18.98
N PHE A 109 -7.38 11.94 -18.03
CA PHE A 109 -7.89 10.67 -17.51
C PHE A 109 -9.41 10.64 -17.26
N ALA A 110 -10.10 11.79 -17.29
CA ALA A 110 -11.51 11.86 -16.90
C ALA A 110 -12.47 11.13 -17.86
N GLY A 111 -12.18 11.13 -19.17
CA GLY A 111 -13.08 10.63 -20.22
C GLY A 111 -13.62 9.21 -19.95
N PRO A 112 -12.77 8.21 -19.68
CA PRO A 112 -13.23 6.85 -19.36
C PRO A 112 -14.21 6.77 -18.17
N PHE A 113 -14.19 7.73 -17.25
CA PHE A 113 -15.05 7.75 -16.04
C PHE A 113 -16.30 8.63 -16.19
N GLU A 114 -16.53 9.23 -17.36
CA GLU A 114 -17.60 10.22 -17.57
C GLU A 114 -19.00 9.67 -17.21
N LYS A 115 -19.27 8.42 -17.57
CA LYS A 115 -20.56 7.75 -17.34
C LYS A 115 -20.61 6.92 -16.06
N TRP A 116 -19.55 6.92 -15.27
CA TRP A 116 -19.46 6.06 -14.09
C TRP A 116 -20.32 6.61 -12.95
N SER A 117 -21.12 5.71 -12.38
CA SER A 117 -21.84 5.95 -11.14
C SER A 117 -21.80 4.72 -10.25
N CYS A 118 -21.49 4.89 -8.95
CA CYS A 118 -21.53 3.81 -7.98
C CYS A 118 -21.82 4.37 -6.58
N GLY A 119 -22.70 3.71 -5.82
CA GLY A 119 -23.02 4.12 -4.44
C GLY A 119 -23.57 5.54 -4.31
N GLY A 120 -24.29 6.03 -5.34
CA GLY A 120 -24.79 7.41 -5.40
C GLY A 120 -23.75 8.47 -5.75
N LEU A 121 -22.49 8.08 -6.01
CA LEU A 121 -21.45 8.96 -6.52
C LEU A 121 -21.46 8.92 -8.05
N LYS A 122 -21.24 10.07 -8.68
CA LYS A 122 -20.86 10.19 -10.09
C LYS A 122 -19.40 10.60 -10.17
N MET A 123 -18.60 9.80 -10.87
CA MET A 123 -17.14 9.97 -10.89
C MET A 123 -16.74 11.26 -11.62
N ALA A 124 -17.46 11.60 -12.70
CA ALA A 124 -17.28 12.87 -13.40
C ALA A 124 -17.42 14.08 -12.47
N GLU A 125 -18.47 14.12 -11.64
CA GLU A 125 -18.71 15.22 -10.69
C GLU A 125 -17.60 15.29 -9.62
N LEU A 126 -17.11 14.15 -9.12
CA LEU A 126 -15.97 14.12 -8.18
C LEU A 126 -14.69 14.67 -8.80
N ILE A 127 -14.37 14.26 -10.03
CA ILE A 127 -13.18 14.73 -10.75
C ILE A 127 -13.30 16.24 -11.04
N GLU A 128 -14.44 16.68 -11.57
CA GLU A 128 -14.69 18.07 -11.95
C GLU A 128 -14.62 19.01 -10.73
N SER A 129 -15.23 18.64 -9.60
CA SER A 129 -15.24 19.45 -8.38
C SER A 129 -13.92 19.47 -7.61
N THR A 130 -12.95 18.63 -7.97
CA THR A 130 -11.66 18.56 -7.27
C THR A 130 -10.69 19.62 -7.79
N GLU A 131 -10.22 20.52 -6.95
CA GLU A 131 -9.27 21.56 -7.37
C GLU A 131 -7.89 20.97 -7.76
N ASN A 132 -7.39 20.07 -6.93
CA ASN A 132 -6.02 19.58 -7.00
C ASN A 132 -6.00 18.08 -7.29
N VAL A 133 -5.50 17.73 -8.47
CA VAL A 133 -5.29 16.35 -8.90
C VAL A 133 -3.82 16.11 -9.17
N PHE A 134 -3.30 14.99 -8.66
CA PHE A 134 -1.91 14.56 -8.82
C PHE A 134 -1.87 13.20 -9.50
N GLU A 135 -0.81 12.91 -10.24
CA GLU A 135 -0.60 11.64 -10.94
C GLU A 135 0.58 10.84 -10.37
N PHE A 136 0.41 9.53 -10.31
CA PHE A 136 1.37 8.60 -9.75
C PHE A 136 1.50 7.36 -10.64
N PRO A 137 2.70 7.00 -11.09
CA PRO A 137 2.91 5.75 -11.78
C PRO A 137 2.83 4.62 -10.76
N MET A 138 2.12 3.55 -11.11
CA MET A 138 2.09 2.37 -10.27
C MET A 138 3.39 1.59 -10.48
N CYS A 139 4.32 1.78 -9.53
CA CYS A 139 5.65 1.18 -9.57
C CYS A 139 5.91 0.31 -8.35
N ASP A 140 6.76 -0.70 -8.54
CA ASP A 140 7.33 -1.50 -7.48
C ASP A 140 8.82 -1.79 -7.74
N ARG A 141 9.42 -2.64 -6.90
CA ARG A 141 10.75 -3.22 -7.16
C ARG A 141 10.72 -4.72 -6.90
N ASP A 142 11.58 -5.45 -7.61
CA ASP A 142 11.78 -6.88 -7.32
C ASP A 142 12.31 -7.06 -5.89
N PRO A 143 11.90 -8.11 -5.17
CA PRO A 143 12.55 -8.48 -3.92
C PRO A 143 14.03 -8.78 -4.16
N VAL A 144 14.88 -8.28 -3.25
CA VAL A 144 16.33 -8.54 -3.26
C VAL A 144 16.71 -9.64 -2.28
N ASP A 145 17.89 -10.23 -2.46
CA ASP A 145 18.34 -11.38 -1.66
C ASP A 145 18.61 -11.06 -0.18
N ARG A 146 18.94 -9.80 0.15
CA ARG A 146 19.25 -9.36 1.51
C ARG A 146 19.00 -7.87 1.70
N TRP A 147 18.75 -7.46 2.93
CA TRP A 147 18.61 -6.05 3.30
C TRP A 147 19.81 -5.55 4.11
N THR A 148 20.48 -6.46 4.82
CA THR A 148 21.54 -6.12 5.77
C THR A 148 22.94 -6.31 5.18
N PHE A 149 23.77 -5.26 5.30
CA PHE A 149 25.16 -5.23 4.87
C PHE A 149 26.01 -4.61 5.99
N GLY A 150 26.58 -5.47 6.83
CA GLY A 150 27.25 -5.04 8.06
C GLY A 150 26.27 -4.31 8.97
N ARG A 151 26.52 -3.02 9.24
CA ARG A 151 25.72 -2.16 10.13
C ARG A 151 24.68 -1.31 9.40
N LEU A 152 24.44 -1.59 8.12
CA LEU A 152 23.42 -0.97 7.30
C LEU A 152 22.28 -1.96 7.05
N THR A 153 21.02 -1.55 7.22
CA THR A 153 19.85 -2.31 6.75
C THR A 153 18.84 -1.44 6.02
N LEU A 154 18.08 -2.01 5.08
CA LEU A 154 17.00 -1.34 4.34
C LEU A 154 15.67 -1.45 5.11
N LEU A 155 14.79 -0.45 5.02
CA LEU A 155 13.46 -0.44 5.64
C LEU A 155 12.41 0.24 4.75
N GLY A 156 11.16 -0.24 4.79
CA GLY A 156 10.05 0.36 4.03
C GLY A 156 10.27 0.27 2.51
N ASP A 157 9.89 1.30 1.76
CA ASP A 157 10.01 1.28 0.29
C ASP A 157 11.45 1.11 -0.22
N ALA A 158 12.47 1.47 0.58
CA ALA A 158 13.85 1.17 0.24
C ALA A 158 14.11 -0.35 0.18
N ALA A 159 13.44 -1.12 1.04
CA ALA A 159 13.53 -2.57 1.10
C ALA A 159 12.52 -3.26 0.15
N HIS A 160 11.25 -2.86 0.22
CA HIS A 160 10.12 -3.61 -0.39
C HIS A 160 9.05 -2.70 -1.02
N ALA A 161 9.47 -1.69 -1.80
CA ALA A 161 8.54 -0.91 -2.61
C ALA A 161 7.58 -1.81 -3.41
N MET A 162 6.27 -1.58 -3.23
CA MET A 162 5.19 -2.41 -3.76
C MET A 162 4.09 -1.54 -4.37
N TYR A 163 3.27 -2.10 -5.24
CA TYR A 163 2.06 -1.42 -5.70
C TYR A 163 1.17 -1.02 -4.51
N PRO A 164 0.48 0.14 -4.57
CA PRO A 164 -0.34 0.65 -3.47
C PRO A 164 -1.67 -0.09 -3.33
N ILE A 165 -1.61 -1.43 -3.32
CA ILE A 165 -2.74 -2.35 -3.26
C ILE A 165 -2.87 -2.87 -1.82
N GLY A 166 -4.09 -2.81 -1.28
CA GLY A 166 -4.42 -3.28 0.07
C GLY A 166 -3.71 -2.53 1.22
N SER A 167 -3.27 -1.29 1.00
CA SER A 167 -2.61 -0.46 2.03
C SER A 167 -1.37 -1.10 2.69
N ASN A 168 -0.71 -2.01 1.97
CA ASN A 168 0.37 -2.80 2.55
C ASN A 168 1.69 -2.04 2.71
N GLY A 169 2.07 -1.15 1.79
CA GLY A 169 3.40 -0.51 1.84
C GLY A 169 3.70 0.18 3.18
N ALA A 170 2.85 1.12 3.58
CA ALA A 170 3.00 1.83 4.86
C ALA A 170 2.84 0.91 6.06
N THR A 171 1.87 -0.02 6.03
CA THR A 171 1.63 -0.99 7.11
C THR A 171 2.86 -1.88 7.34
N GLN A 172 3.46 -2.39 6.26
CA GLN A 172 4.65 -3.23 6.33
C GLN A 172 5.87 -2.42 6.82
N ALA A 173 6.00 -1.14 6.45
CA ALA A 173 7.05 -0.27 7.00
C ALA A 173 6.91 -0.02 8.51
N ILE A 174 5.68 0.08 9.04
CA ILE A 174 5.43 0.18 10.48
C ILE A 174 5.85 -1.14 11.17
N ILE A 175 5.46 -2.28 10.60
CA ILE A 175 5.84 -3.60 11.13
C ILE A 175 7.36 -3.78 11.08
N ASP A 176 8.02 -3.28 10.03
CA ASP A 176 9.48 -3.29 9.96
C ASP A 176 10.13 -2.52 11.10
N ALA A 177 9.65 -1.29 11.34
CA ALA A 177 10.19 -0.43 12.38
C ALA A 177 10.02 -1.06 13.77
N GLU A 178 8.86 -1.66 14.03
CA GLU A 178 8.59 -2.42 15.25
C GLU A 178 9.53 -3.63 15.40
N THR A 179 9.62 -4.47 14.37
CA THR A 179 10.46 -5.68 14.40
C THR A 179 11.94 -5.31 14.54
N LEU A 180 12.42 -4.29 13.82
CA LEU A 180 13.79 -3.80 13.92
C LEU A 180 14.08 -3.25 15.32
N ALA A 181 13.18 -2.44 15.88
CA ALA A 181 13.33 -1.91 17.24
C ALA A 181 13.39 -3.04 18.27
N ALA A 182 12.56 -4.09 18.13
CA ALA A 182 12.59 -5.25 19.00
C ALA A 182 13.96 -5.98 18.92
N ARG A 183 14.48 -6.24 17.71
CA ARG A 183 15.79 -6.91 17.55
C ARG A 183 16.95 -6.09 18.08
N LEU A 184 16.91 -4.76 17.92
CA LEU A 184 17.92 -3.87 18.49
C LEU A 184 17.82 -3.79 20.02
N ALA A 185 16.62 -3.90 20.58
CA ALA A 185 16.42 -3.90 22.03
C ALA A 185 17.03 -5.13 22.72
N ASP A 186 17.07 -6.28 22.04
CA ASP A 186 17.67 -7.51 22.54
C ASP A 186 19.19 -7.36 22.78
N ILE A 187 19.84 -6.36 22.19
CA ILE A 187 21.30 -6.13 22.28
C ILE A 187 21.70 -4.85 23.02
N VAL A 188 20.78 -4.11 23.65
CA VAL A 188 21.09 -2.80 24.29
C VAL A 188 22.22 -2.90 25.34
N GLY A 189 22.37 -4.04 26.01
CA GLY A 189 23.46 -4.29 26.97
C GLY A 189 24.74 -4.90 26.38
N THR A 190 24.73 -5.31 25.11
CA THR A 190 25.79 -6.10 24.49
C THR A 190 26.20 -5.60 23.10
N TRP A 191 25.68 -4.46 22.63
CA TRP A 191 25.86 -3.97 21.26
C TRP A 191 27.32 -3.70 20.87
N GLN A 192 28.21 -3.47 21.85
CA GLN A 192 29.66 -3.31 21.62
C GLN A 192 30.37 -4.65 21.33
N GLN A 193 29.73 -5.79 21.63
CA GLN A 193 30.30 -7.09 21.30
C GLN A 193 30.42 -7.23 19.77
N PRO A 194 31.54 -7.77 19.27
CA PRO A 194 31.71 -7.97 17.83
C PRO A 194 30.55 -8.78 17.24
N GLY A 195 29.92 -8.24 16.19
CA GLY A 195 28.83 -8.92 15.48
C GLY A 195 27.44 -8.78 16.09
N ALA A 196 27.28 -8.20 17.30
CA ALA A 196 25.97 -8.12 17.97
C ALA A 196 24.95 -7.32 17.15
N VAL A 197 25.36 -6.19 16.60
CA VAL A 197 24.51 -5.34 15.75
C VAL A 197 24.18 -6.03 14.44
N GLU A 198 25.18 -6.60 13.77
CA GLU A 198 25.03 -7.30 12.50
C GLU A 198 24.05 -8.48 12.64
N ALA A 199 24.13 -9.23 13.74
CA ALA A 199 23.22 -10.31 14.06
C ALA A 199 21.78 -9.81 14.29
N ALA A 200 21.59 -8.71 15.03
CA ALA A 200 20.27 -8.12 15.25
C ALA A 200 19.62 -7.65 13.94
N LEU A 201 20.38 -6.99 13.06
CA LEU A 201 19.90 -6.55 11.74
C LEU A 201 19.60 -7.72 10.80
N THR A 202 20.36 -8.81 10.91
CA THR A 202 20.10 -10.06 10.16
C THR A 202 18.81 -10.71 10.66
N ALA A 203 18.62 -10.82 11.98
CA ALA A 203 17.39 -11.35 12.54
C ALA A 203 16.15 -10.53 12.15
N TYR A 204 16.27 -9.21 12.00
CA TYR A 204 15.22 -8.37 11.44
C TYR A 204 14.90 -8.73 9.98
N GLN A 205 15.91 -8.83 9.11
CA GLN A 205 15.68 -9.14 7.69
C GLN A 205 15.07 -10.55 7.53
N ASP A 206 15.52 -11.54 8.30
CA ASP A 206 15.11 -12.93 8.13
C ASP A 206 13.62 -13.13 8.43
N VAL A 207 13.08 -12.29 9.32
CA VAL A 207 11.65 -12.25 9.63
C VAL A 207 10.87 -11.50 8.53
N ARG A 208 11.40 -10.37 8.04
CA ARG A 208 10.61 -9.40 7.27
C ARG A 208 10.73 -9.55 5.76
N LEU A 209 11.90 -9.95 5.25
CA LEU A 209 12.15 -10.11 3.82
C LEU A 209 11.24 -11.16 3.19
N PRO A 210 11.12 -12.40 3.72
CA PRO A 210 10.25 -13.40 3.09
C PRO A 210 8.78 -13.00 3.07
N ALA A 211 8.29 -12.35 4.14
CA ALA A 211 6.90 -11.92 4.24
C ALA A 211 6.58 -10.79 3.24
N THR A 212 7.41 -9.76 3.19
CA THR A 212 7.21 -8.62 2.28
C THR A 212 7.44 -9.00 0.82
N ALA A 213 8.39 -9.89 0.52
CA ALA A 213 8.59 -10.42 -0.83
C ALA A 213 7.34 -11.13 -1.37
N LYS A 214 6.67 -11.94 -0.54
CA LYS A 214 5.39 -12.57 -0.91
C LYS A 214 4.30 -11.54 -1.22
N ILE A 215 4.23 -10.47 -0.43
CA ILE A 215 3.25 -9.38 -0.64
C ILE A 215 3.54 -8.61 -1.94
N VAL A 216 4.81 -8.26 -2.22
CA VAL A 216 5.22 -7.63 -3.48
C VAL A 216 4.76 -8.48 -4.66
N MET A 217 5.05 -9.79 -4.63
CA MET A 217 4.68 -10.70 -5.72
C MET A 217 3.16 -10.89 -5.82
N ALA A 218 2.44 -10.98 -4.71
CA ALA A 218 0.98 -11.09 -4.71
C ALA A 218 0.29 -9.82 -5.25
N ASN A 219 0.81 -8.64 -4.93
CA ASN A 219 0.29 -7.37 -5.45
C ASN A 219 0.44 -7.26 -6.98
N ARG A 220 1.43 -7.92 -7.58
CA ARG A 220 1.55 -8.02 -9.05
C ARG A 220 0.44 -8.86 -9.69
N GLY A 221 -0.08 -9.85 -8.98
CA GLY A 221 -1.23 -10.66 -9.41
C GLY A 221 -2.60 -10.05 -9.12
N ASN A 222 -2.70 -8.70 -9.05
CA ASN A 222 -3.91 -7.94 -8.71
C ASN A 222 -4.46 -8.10 -7.28
N GLY A 223 -3.86 -8.95 -6.43
CA GLY A 223 -4.23 -9.05 -5.01
C GLY A 223 -5.74 -9.20 -4.78
N PRO A 224 -6.39 -8.33 -3.97
CA PRO A 224 -7.81 -8.42 -3.68
C PRO A 224 -8.68 -7.91 -4.86
N ASP A 225 -8.12 -7.19 -5.83
CA ASP A 225 -8.86 -6.71 -7.02
C ASP A 225 -9.26 -7.86 -7.95
N HIS A 226 -8.74 -9.07 -7.73
CA HIS A 226 -9.05 -10.24 -8.55
C HIS A 226 -10.56 -10.53 -8.65
N VAL A 227 -11.33 -10.26 -7.59
CA VAL A 227 -12.79 -10.45 -7.62
C VAL A 227 -13.49 -9.52 -8.61
N LEU A 228 -12.97 -8.29 -8.77
CA LEU A 228 -13.51 -7.30 -9.70
C LEU A 228 -13.23 -7.73 -11.15
N GLU A 229 -12.01 -8.21 -11.39
CA GLU A 229 -11.61 -8.74 -12.69
C GLU A 229 -12.44 -9.98 -13.07
N LEU A 230 -12.65 -10.89 -12.13
CA LEU A 230 -13.43 -12.11 -12.35
C LEU A 230 -14.88 -11.79 -12.73
N ALA A 231 -15.51 -10.84 -12.02
CA ALA A 231 -16.85 -10.39 -12.34
C ALA A 231 -16.92 -9.76 -13.74
N HIS A 232 -15.94 -8.92 -14.10
CA HIS A 232 -15.87 -8.30 -15.42
C HIS A 232 -15.72 -9.32 -16.55
N GLN A 233 -14.86 -10.34 -16.38
CA GLN A 233 -14.63 -11.37 -17.38
C GLN A 233 -15.85 -12.27 -17.59
N ARG A 234 -16.55 -12.62 -16.51
CA ARG A 234 -17.71 -13.53 -16.57
C ARG A 234 -19.01 -12.83 -17.00
N ALA A 235 -19.14 -11.53 -16.71
CA ALA A 235 -20.34 -10.76 -17.02
C ALA A 235 -19.96 -9.35 -17.54
N PRO A 236 -19.36 -9.25 -18.73
CA PRO A 236 -18.88 -7.97 -19.28
C PRO A 236 -20.01 -6.98 -19.58
N ASP A 237 -21.20 -7.49 -19.88
CA ASP A 237 -22.41 -6.68 -20.15
C ASP A 237 -23.22 -6.38 -18.88
N GLY A 238 -22.71 -6.77 -17.71
CA GLY A 238 -23.34 -6.57 -16.41
C GLY A 238 -24.14 -7.78 -15.90
N PHE A 239 -24.65 -7.64 -14.69
CA PHE A 239 -25.40 -8.65 -13.95
C PHE A 239 -26.31 -7.98 -12.92
N GLU A 240 -27.38 -8.65 -12.49
CA GLU A 240 -28.25 -8.16 -11.41
C GLU A 240 -27.80 -8.66 -10.03
N ASN A 241 -27.31 -9.90 -9.96
CA ASN A 241 -26.86 -10.53 -8.73
C ASN A 241 -25.45 -11.11 -8.92
N ILE A 242 -24.52 -10.69 -8.05
CA ILE A 242 -23.13 -11.11 -8.12
C ILE A 242 -22.97 -12.63 -7.94
N TYR A 243 -23.83 -13.27 -7.16
CA TYR A 243 -23.70 -14.71 -6.86
C TYR A 243 -24.04 -15.62 -8.06
N ASP A 244 -24.70 -15.06 -9.08
CA ASP A 244 -24.95 -15.78 -10.34
C ASP A 244 -23.70 -15.79 -11.23
N VAL A 245 -22.77 -14.86 -10.99
CA VAL A 245 -21.52 -14.68 -11.76
C VAL A 245 -20.33 -15.26 -11.01
N VAL A 246 -20.21 -14.95 -9.72
CA VAL A 246 -19.18 -15.46 -8.82
C VAL A 246 -19.87 -16.04 -7.58
N PRO A 247 -19.95 -17.37 -7.45
CA PRO A 247 -20.54 -18.03 -6.29
C PRO A 247 -19.97 -17.50 -4.98
N LYS A 248 -20.81 -17.47 -3.94
CA LYS A 248 -20.47 -16.89 -2.64
C LYS A 248 -19.21 -17.51 -2.04
N GLU A 249 -19.10 -18.83 -2.10
CA GLU A 249 -17.97 -19.60 -1.58
C GLU A 249 -16.66 -19.23 -2.31
N GLU A 250 -16.73 -18.99 -3.62
CA GLU A 250 -15.59 -18.55 -4.42
C GLU A 250 -15.16 -17.13 -4.02
N LEU A 251 -16.10 -16.19 -3.89
CA LEU A 251 -15.82 -14.82 -3.43
C LEU A 251 -15.16 -14.80 -2.04
N GLU A 252 -15.69 -15.58 -1.11
CA GLU A 252 -15.16 -15.69 0.25
C GLU A 252 -13.75 -16.31 0.23
N SER A 253 -13.50 -17.30 -0.62
CA SER A 253 -12.18 -17.94 -0.75
C SER A 253 -11.10 -16.97 -1.27
N VAL A 254 -11.42 -16.12 -2.26
CA VAL A 254 -10.48 -15.11 -2.78
C VAL A 254 -10.12 -14.11 -1.67
N GLY A 255 -11.12 -13.67 -0.89
CA GLY A 255 -10.89 -12.79 0.25
C GLY A 255 -10.01 -13.41 1.33
N ALA A 256 -10.22 -14.70 1.64
CA ALA A 256 -9.43 -15.43 2.63
C ALA A 256 -7.97 -15.62 2.20
N MET A 257 -7.72 -16.01 0.95
CA MET A 257 -6.35 -16.17 0.43
C MET A 257 -5.54 -14.88 0.54
N TYR A 258 -6.14 -13.74 0.21
CA TYR A 258 -5.43 -12.46 0.31
C TYR A 258 -5.14 -12.05 1.76
N LYS A 259 -6.10 -12.23 2.68
CA LYS A 259 -5.90 -11.94 4.11
C LYS A 259 -4.76 -12.77 4.71
N ALA A 260 -4.68 -14.04 4.34
CA ALA A 260 -3.60 -14.92 4.77
C ALA A 260 -2.23 -14.45 4.28
N ILE A 261 -2.12 -14.03 3.02
CA ILE A 261 -0.86 -13.53 2.43
C ILE A 261 -0.46 -12.19 3.05
N ALA A 262 -1.40 -11.27 3.23
CA ALA A 262 -1.14 -9.93 3.78
C ALA A 262 -0.90 -9.95 5.30
N GLY A 263 -1.12 -11.08 5.97
CA GLY A 263 -0.99 -11.22 7.43
C GLY A 263 -2.10 -10.51 8.20
N PHE A 264 -3.27 -10.34 7.58
CA PHE A 264 -4.46 -9.70 8.18
C PHE A 264 -5.46 -10.72 8.74
N GLU A 265 -5.01 -11.95 9.00
CA GLU A 265 -5.82 -12.92 9.74
C GLU A 265 -6.17 -12.35 11.10
N LYS A 266 -7.47 -12.23 11.38
CA LYS A 266 -8.01 -11.52 12.55
C LYS A 266 -7.36 -12.00 13.85
N GLU A 267 -7.21 -13.31 13.98
CA GLU A 267 -6.62 -13.96 15.16
C GLU A 267 -5.13 -13.61 15.32
N ALA A 268 -4.36 -13.67 14.23
CA ALA A 268 -2.95 -13.31 14.23
C ALA A 268 -2.74 -11.82 14.57
N VAL A 269 -3.58 -10.93 14.00
CA VAL A 269 -3.54 -9.49 14.29
C VAL A 269 -3.87 -9.21 15.76
N ASN A 270 -4.90 -9.86 16.30
CA ASN A 270 -5.28 -9.71 17.70
C ASN A 270 -4.19 -10.20 18.65
N GLN A 271 -3.57 -11.35 18.35
CA GLN A 271 -2.46 -11.88 19.14
C GLN A 271 -1.25 -10.93 19.12
N LYS A 272 -0.92 -10.38 17.95
CA LYS A 272 0.19 -9.44 17.80
C LYS A 272 -0.05 -8.11 18.50
N ALA A 273 -1.30 -7.65 18.61
CA ALA A 273 -1.66 -6.47 19.38
C ALA A 273 -1.29 -6.64 20.87
N ILE A 274 -1.61 -7.79 21.45
CA ILE A 274 -1.26 -8.15 22.84
C ILE A 274 0.26 -8.13 23.04
N GLU A 275 1.02 -8.74 22.11
CA GLU A 275 2.49 -8.76 22.16
C GLU A 275 3.10 -7.35 22.07
N THR A 276 2.51 -6.50 21.22
CA THR A 276 2.96 -5.10 21.03
C THR A 276 2.71 -4.27 22.28
N GLU A 277 1.58 -4.44 22.97
CA GLU A 277 1.30 -3.77 24.25
C GLU A 277 2.31 -4.15 25.33
N ALA A 278 2.65 -5.44 25.42
CA ALA A 278 3.69 -5.92 26.34
C ALA A 278 5.07 -5.30 26.04
N LEU A 279 5.40 -5.15 24.76
CA LEU A 279 6.63 -4.49 24.32
C LEU A 279 6.63 -2.98 24.65
N ALA A 280 5.52 -2.28 24.40
CA ALA A 280 5.37 -0.87 24.74
C ALA A 280 5.50 -0.63 26.26
N ALA A 281 4.92 -1.51 27.09
CA ALA A 281 5.08 -1.49 28.53
C ALA A 281 6.54 -1.69 28.95
N ARG A 282 7.27 -2.63 28.33
CA ARG A 282 8.71 -2.85 28.55
C ARG A 282 9.56 -1.59 28.28
N PHE A 283 9.13 -0.71 27.38
CA PHE A 283 9.79 0.57 27.08
C PHE A 283 9.24 1.77 27.85
N GLY A 284 8.35 1.56 28.85
CA GLY A 284 7.75 2.66 29.61
C GLY A 284 6.81 3.54 28.79
N LYS A 285 6.27 3.04 27.68
CA LYS A 285 5.30 3.72 26.81
C LYS A 285 3.91 3.09 26.93
N GLY A 286 3.48 2.79 28.16
CA GLY A 286 2.08 2.43 28.43
C GLY A 286 1.16 3.62 28.18
N ALA A 287 -0.11 3.36 27.87
CA ALA A 287 -1.12 4.37 27.59
C ALA A 287 -1.43 5.26 28.82
N GLU A 288 -0.53 6.18 29.17
CA GLU A 288 -0.87 7.37 29.94
C GLU A 288 -1.30 8.44 28.94
N GLY A 289 -2.60 8.45 28.64
CA GLY A 289 -3.17 9.40 27.69
C GLY A 289 -4.61 9.10 27.36
N GLU A 290 -5.48 9.03 28.39
CA GLU A 290 -6.89 9.35 28.17
C GLU A 290 -6.96 10.77 27.61
N ALA A 291 -7.24 10.89 26.32
CA ALA A 291 -7.59 12.15 25.70
C ALA A 291 -8.93 12.61 26.29
N LYS A 292 -8.86 13.59 27.19
CA LYS A 292 -9.97 14.53 27.45
C LYS A 292 -10.15 15.47 26.26
#